data_AF-A0A0T9QFR6-F1
#
_entry.id   AF-A0A0T9QFR6-F1
#
_cell.length_a   1.000
_cell.length_b   1.000
_cell.length_c   1.000
_cell.angle_alpha   90.00
_cell.angle_beta   90.00
_cell.angle_gamma   90.00
#
_symmetry.space_group_name_H-M   'P 1'
#
loop_
_entity.id
_entity.type
_entity.pdbx_description
1 polymer ?
#
loop_
_entity_poly.entity_id
_entity_poly.type
_entity_poly.pdbx_seq_one_letter_code
_entity_poly.pdbx_strand_id
1 'polypeptide(L)'
;MRLVDYKNESIKRGSVFRLPAVWPYESLVDFMVIDLFDTHGLVVSTGHKAGLILIELPADSGSKEGRALSTTWIINNWEKWIYPECNVEDVHLIEQYVATAVE
;
A
#
# COMPACT_ATOMS: atom_id res chain seq x y z
N MET A 1 -7.05 -2.90 10.10
CA MET A 1 -6.08 -3.66 10.91
C MET A 1 -4.72 -3.00 10.76
N ARG A 2 -3.87 -2.91 11.79
CA ARG A 2 -2.51 -2.37 11.61
C ARG A 2 -1.69 -3.31 10.73
N LEU A 3 -0.85 -2.76 9.86
CA LEU A 3 -0.05 -3.53 8.92
C LEU A 3 0.90 -4.50 9.65
N VAL A 4 1.50 -4.03 10.74
CA VAL A 4 2.43 -4.81 11.57
C VAL A 4 1.78 -5.99 12.30
N ASP A 5 0.46 -5.97 12.48
CA ASP A 5 -0.31 -7.06 13.08
C ASP A 5 -0.85 -8.05 12.03
N TYR A 6 -0.58 -7.81 10.74
CA TYR A 6 -1.11 -8.63 9.66
C TYR A 6 -0.40 -9.98 9.60
N LYS A 7 -1.17 -11.06 9.80
CA LYS A 7 -0.63 -12.43 9.94
C LYS A 7 -0.28 -13.11 8.62
N ASN A 8 -0.82 -12.64 7.50
CA ASN A 8 -0.54 -13.28 6.21
C ASN A 8 0.80 -12.78 5.67
N GLU A 9 1.55 -13.67 5.03
CA GLU A 9 2.85 -13.35 4.43
C GLU A 9 2.73 -12.60 3.10
N SER A 10 1.51 -12.53 2.54
CA SER A 10 1.21 -11.94 1.25
C SER A 10 0.12 -10.86 1.30
N ILE A 11 0.40 -9.72 0.67
CA ILE A 11 -0.53 -8.60 0.46
C ILE A 11 -0.90 -8.57 -1.02
N LYS A 12 -2.19 -8.79 -1.31
CA LYS A 12 -2.68 -8.93 -2.68
C LYS A 12 -2.84 -7.56 -3.35
N ARG A 13 -2.82 -7.56 -4.68
CA ARG A 13 -3.28 -6.41 -5.47
C ARG A 13 -4.70 -6.01 -5.08
N GLY A 14 -5.00 -4.72 -5.10
CA GLY A 14 -6.26 -4.14 -4.64
C GLY A 14 -6.33 -3.87 -3.13
N SER A 15 -5.40 -4.43 -2.34
CA SER A 15 -5.25 -4.03 -0.94
C SER A 15 -4.72 -2.61 -0.81
N VAL A 16 -5.04 -1.97 0.31
CA VAL A 16 -4.82 -0.53 0.50
C VAL A 16 -4.13 -0.29 1.83
N PHE A 17 -3.06 0.50 1.78
CA PHE A 17 -2.40 1.07 2.95
C PHE A 17 -3.01 2.44 3.25
N ARG A 18 -3.70 2.54 4.38
CA ARG A 18 -4.24 3.79 4.92
C ARG A 18 -3.31 4.32 6.00
N LEU A 19 -2.86 5.55 5.85
CA LEU A 19 -1.81 6.11 6.69
C LEU A 19 -2.00 7.61 6.92
N PRO A 20 -1.59 8.14 8.09
CA PRO A 20 -1.38 9.57 8.26
C PRO A 20 -0.37 10.09 7.23
N ALA A 21 -0.65 11.25 6.65
CA ALA A 21 0.24 11.88 5.69
C ALA A 21 0.41 13.37 5.97
N VAL A 22 1.42 13.95 5.33
CA VAL A 22 1.72 15.37 5.38
C VAL A 22 1.57 16.00 4.00
N TRP A 23 1.59 17.34 3.95
CA TRP A 23 1.56 18.08 2.70
C TRP A 23 2.60 17.50 1.73
N PRO A 24 2.24 17.20 0.47
CA PRO A 24 1.07 17.69 -0.28
C PRO A 24 -0.17 16.78 -0.25
N TYR A 25 -0.22 15.75 0.60
CA TYR A 25 -1.42 14.96 0.81
C TYR A 25 -2.32 15.61 1.89
N GLU A 26 -3.55 15.13 1.99
CA GLU A 26 -4.42 15.37 3.14
C GLU A 26 -3.86 14.69 4.40
N SER A 27 -4.47 14.93 5.57
CA SER A 27 -4.03 14.34 6.84
C SER A 27 -4.07 12.81 6.87
N LEU A 28 -4.82 12.21 5.94
CA LEU A 28 -4.94 10.77 5.75
C LEU A 28 -4.97 10.50 4.25
N VAL A 29 -4.20 9.51 3.80
CA VAL A 29 -4.16 9.09 2.40
C VAL A 29 -4.25 7.58 2.32
N ASP A 30 -4.64 7.08 1.15
CA ASP A 30 -4.70 5.66 0.85
C ASP A 30 -3.82 5.30 -0.35
N PHE A 31 -2.86 4.40 -0.15
CA PHE A 31 -2.01 3.84 -1.20
C PHE A 31 -2.50 2.43 -1.56
N MET A 32 -2.99 2.24 -2.78
CA MET A 32 -3.48 0.95 -3.26
C MET A 32 -2.36 0.17 -3.95
N VAL A 33 -2.26 -1.12 -3.63
CA VAL A 33 -1.37 -2.07 -4.29
C VAL A 33 -1.90 -2.36 -5.69
N ILE A 34 -1.08 -2.12 -6.69
CA ILE A 34 -1.35 -2.42 -8.09
C ILE A 34 -0.43 -3.51 -8.62
N ASP A 35 -0.94 -4.23 -9.60
CA ASP A 35 -0.19 -5.23 -10.35
C ASP A 35 0.41 -4.55 -11.59
N LEU A 36 1.73 -4.56 -11.72
CA LEU A 36 2.46 -4.12 -12.90
C LEU A 36 2.99 -5.37 -13.62
N PHE A 37 3.37 -5.28 -14.90
CA PHE A 37 3.67 -6.46 -15.72
C PHE A 37 4.58 -7.50 -15.06
N ASP A 38 5.69 -7.07 -14.46
CA ASP A 38 6.67 -7.96 -13.82
C ASP A 38 6.84 -7.71 -12.30
N THR A 39 6.20 -6.67 -11.78
CA THR A 39 6.40 -6.13 -10.43
C THR A 39 5.07 -5.71 -9.81
N HIS A 40 5.12 -5.16 -8.60
CA HIS A 40 3.98 -4.50 -7.96
C HIS A 40 4.30 -3.02 -7.79
N GLY A 41 3.26 -2.21 -7.73
CA GLY A 41 3.41 -0.78 -7.45
C GLY A 41 2.39 -0.30 -6.43
N LEU A 42 2.50 0.96 -6.07
CA LEU A 42 1.51 1.67 -5.28
C LEU A 42 0.96 2.84 -6.08
N VAL A 43 -0.34 3.03 -6.03
CA VAL A 43 -1.04 4.21 -6.57
C VAL A 43 -1.74 4.94 -5.44
N VAL A 44 -1.67 6.27 -5.44
CA VAL A 44 -2.47 7.10 -4.54
C VAL A 44 -3.92 6.97 -4.98
N SER A 45 -4.80 6.56 -4.07
CA SER A 45 -6.18 6.19 -4.40
C SER A 45 -7.24 7.13 -3.81
N THR A 46 -6.81 8.13 -3.05
CA THR A 46 -7.68 9.14 -2.43
C THR A 46 -7.10 10.54 -2.55
N GLY A 47 -7.96 11.54 -2.33
CA GLY A 47 -7.55 12.94 -2.22
C GLY A 47 -7.16 13.56 -3.56
N HIS A 48 -6.54 14.74 -3.48
CA HIS A 48 -6.16 15.54 -4.65
C HIS A 48 -5.10 14.88 -5.54
N LYS A 49 -4.34 13.92 -4.99
CA LYS A 49 -3.31 13.17 -5.72
C LYS A 49 -3.79 11.80 -6.21
N ALA A 50 -5.08 11.49 -6.09
CA ALA A 50 -5.63 10.23 -6.57
C ALA A 50 -5.29 9.99 -8.06
N GLY A 51 -4.89 8.77 -8.38
CA GLY A 51 -4.44 8.35 -9.72
C GLY A 51 -2.93 8.49 -9.95
N LEU A 52 -2.18 9.11 -9.04
CA LEU A 52 -0.73 9.19 -9.13
C LEU A 52 -0.09 7.82 -8.79
N ILE A 53 0.72 7.28 -9.70
CA ILE A 53 1.61 6.16 -9.37
C ILE A 53 2.65 6.68 -8.39
N LEU A 54 2.59 6.20 -7.14
CA LEU A 54 3.51 6.57 -6.08
C LEU A 54 4.88 5.96 -6.33
N ILE A 55 4.91 4.65 -6.58
CA ILE A 55 6.15 3.91 -6.79
C ILE A 55 5.91 2.58 -7.50
N GLU A 56 6.87 2.16 -8.32
CA GLU A 56 7.06 0.76 -8.72
C GLU A 56 8.08 0.13 -7.76
N LEU A 57 7.69 -0.94 -7.09
CA LEU A 57 8.53 -1.61 -6.10
C LEU A 57 9.50 -2.58 -6.79
N PRO A 58 10.70 -2.79 -6.23
CA PRO A 58 11.66 -3.73 -6.78
C PRO A 58 11.15 -5.17 -6.72
N ALA A 59 11.67 -6.04 -7.58
CA ALA A 59 11.20 -7.43 -7.72
C ALA A 59 11.31 -8.27 -6.44
N ASP A 60 12.25 -7.95 -5.54
CA ASP A 60 12.44 -8.61 -4.25
C ASP A 60 11.36 -8.25 -3.21
N SER A 61 10.53 -7.24 -3.50
CA SER A 61 9.32 -6.92 -2.72
C SER A 61 8.20 -7.96 -2.89
N GLY A 62 8.29 -8.79 -3.93
CA GLY A 62 7.32 -9.84 -4.20
C GLY A 62 7.29 -10.92 -3.12
N SER A 63 6.10 -11.40 -2.79
CA SER A 63 5.93 -12.59 -1.97
C SER A 63 6.34 -13.85 -2.73
N LYS A 64 6.75 -14.88 -1.99
CA LYS A 64 6.90 -16.24 -2.54
C LYS A 64 5.53 -16.88 -2.84
N GLU A 65 4.46 -16.33 -2.27
CA GLU A 65 3.09 -16.81 -2.45
C GLU A 65 2.38 -16.09 -3.59
N GLY A 66 2.57 -16.59 -4.81
CA GLY A 66 1.87 -16.09 -5.99
C GLY A 66 2.21 -14.63 -6.32
N ARG A 67 1.24 -13.92 -6.91
CA ARG A 67 1.43 -12.57 -7.44
C ARG A 67 0.98 -11.50 -6.44
N ALA A 68 1.75 -11.34 -5.37
CA ALA A 68 1.47 -10.47 -4.22
C ALA A 68 2.75 -9.83 -3.68
N LEU A 69 2.61 -8.82 -2.82
CA LEU A 69 3.72 -8.24 -2.06
C LEU A 69 4.02 -9.06 -0.80
N SER A 70 5.29 -9.13 -0.42
CA SER A 70 5.73 -9.72 0.85
C SER A 70 5.44 -8.78 2.01
N THR A 71 4.61 -9.22 2.97
CA THR A 71 4.27 -8.42 4.16
C THR A 71 5.52 -8.01 4.93
N THR A 72 6.43 -8.96 5.18
CA THR A 72 7.69 -8.71 5.89
C THR A 72 8.59 -7.74 5.14
N TRP A 73 8.66 -7.86 3.81
CA TRP A 73 9.46 -6.92 3.01
C TRP A 73 8.91 -5.51 3.14
N ILE A 74 7.59 -5.32 2.99
CA ILE A 74 6.94 -4.02 3.11
C ILE A 74 7.21 -3.40 4.48
N ILE A 75 7.06 -4.17 5.56
CA ILE A 75 7.29 -3.67 6.92
C ILE A 75 8.74 -3.20 7.10
N ASN A 76 9.71 -4.01 6.67
CA ASN A 76 11.13 -3.71 6.85
C ASN A 76 11.66 -2.59 5.94
N ASN A 77 10.96 -2.32 4.83
CA ASN A 77 11.41 -1.40 3.79
C ASN A 77 10.53 -0.14 3.66
N TRP A 78 9.55 0.02 4.56
CA TRP A 78 8.53 1.06 4.48
C TRP A 78 9.12 2.47 4.36
N GLU A 79 9.97 2.86 5.31
CA GLU A 79 10.59 4.18 5.35
C GLU A 79 11.47 4.44 4.13
N LYS A 80 12.18 3.40 3.67
CA LYS A 80 13.14 3.50 2.57
C LYS A 80 12.45 3.66 1.21
N TRP A 81 11.36 2.94 0.99
CA TRP A 81 10.77 2.80 -0.34
C TRP A 81 9.40 3.45 -0.49
N ILE A 82 8.58 3.50 0.57
CA ILE A 82 7.18 3.87 0.45
C ILE A 82 6.94 5.29 0.94
N TYR A 83 7.08 5.53 2.24
CA TYR A 83 6.74 6.84 2.81
C TYR A 83 7.44 7.08 4.16
N PRO A 84 8.57 7.79 4.19
CA PRO A 84 9.35 8.01 5.41
C PRO A 84 8.66 8.92 6.44
N GLU A 85 7.72 9.76 6.03
CA GLU A 85 7.01 10.67 6.93
C GLU A 85 5.96 9.98 7.81
N CYS A 86 5.68 8.68 7.59
CA CYS A 86 4.77 7.88 8.40
C CYS A 86 5.48 6.62 8.93
N ASN A 87 5.37 6.39 10.24
CA ASN A 87 5.83 5.15 10.85
C ASN A 87 4.93 3.99 10.39
N VAL A 88 5.54 2.86 10.02
CA VAL A 88 4.83 1.66 9.58
C VAL A 88 3.84 1.11 10.62
N GLU A 89 4.10 1.38 11.91
CA GLU A 89 3.22 1.03 13.03
C GLU A 89 1.85 1.75 12.96
N ASP A 90 1.80 2.92 12.32
CA ASP A 90 0.58 3.72 12.16
C ASP A 90 -0.19 3.38 10.87
N VAL A 91 0.39 2.53 10.01
CA VAL A 91 -0.19 2.13 8.74
C VAL A 91 -1.24 1.05 8.96
N HIS A 92 -2.41 1.25 8.36
CA HIS A 92 -3.50 0.31 8.38
C HIS A 92 -3.68 -0.39 7.03
N LEU A 93 -3.90 -1.69 7.07
CA LEU A 93 -4.26 -2.48 5.89
C LEU A 93 -5.79 -2.61 5.78
N ILE A 94 -6.29 -2.35 4.57
CA ILE A 94 -7.65 -2.61 4.12
C ILE A 94 -7.54 -3.63 2.97
N GLU A 95 -8.28 -4.73 3.03
CA GLU A 95 -8.13 -5.82 2.05
C GLU A 95 -8.49 -5.40 0.62
N GLN A 96 -9.55 -4.60 0.47
CA GLN A 96 -10.02 -4.04 -0.78
C GLN A 96 -11.04 -2.93 -0.52
N TYR A 97 -11.23 -2.03 -1.50
CA TYR A 97 -12.42 -1.19 -1.50
C TYR A 97 -13.66 -1.98 -1.92
N VAL A 98 -14.77 -1.69 -1.25
CA VAL A 98 -16.08 -2.22 -1.61
C VAL A 98 -16.78 -1.19 -2.49
N ALA A 99 -17.00 -1.54 -3.75
CA ALA A 99 -17.86 -0.75 -4.61
C ALA A 99 -19.30 -0.83 -4.10
N THR A 100 -19.90 0.33 -3.86
CA THR A 100 -21.32 0.47 -3.49
C THR A 100 -22.07 1.12 -4.65
N ALA A 101 -23.38 0.87 -4.73
CA ALA A 101 -24.20 1.49 -5.76
C ALA A 101 -24.19 3.02 -5.59
N VAL A 102 -24.11 3.75 -6.70
CA VAL A 102 -24.32 5.20 -6.70
C VAL A 102 -25.83 5.43 -6.78
N GLU A 103 -26.37 6.11 -5.78
CA GLU A 103 -27.78 6.58 -5.78
C GLU A 103 -27.98 7.74 -6.76
#